data_AF-A0A820BS49-F1
#
_entry.id   AF-A0A820BS49-F1
#
_cell.length_a   1.000
_cell.length_b   1.000
_cell.length_c   1.000
_cell.angle_alpha   90.00
_cell.angle_beta   90.00
_cell.angle_gamma   90.00
#
_symmetry.space_group_name_H-M   'P 1'
#
loop_
_entity.id
_entity.type
_entity.pdbx_description
1 polymer ?
#
loop_
_entity_poly.entity_id
_entity_poly.type
_entity_poly.pdbx_seq_one_letter_code
_entity_poly.pdbx_strand_id
1 'polypeptide(L)'
;MSTIESNLKNQPIVLISVLSQPVTTPPPSVLISTASSLTPNTSSPAIFHDDKPIEKYYKKNKQILFEFDQIVKDIRFQLNEQLKCLEQRIETQLSILSEVQEYFRRRSDVEFDYAKNLDNLHKQIGQRHRAQKARRETWIFQSIYKLWDTIVQDTRTHVKYHTIMSDICGKYMYDKFNEIAEDTRRMFMKCKSVGLASHEDIYKVLNELKSTMKTYHQYQSESKQAEQKLSNILQQIAKIKSAKKQKTMEKRVEKRQMKYTETKVKAFKARNDYLMTIESVNAALQKYCSDDVPDLIDCMNFGFHTSIAKCIQMYLSAQENIKRGRQITIETLNRAIADLDTIVDKQKYLEYYSSIFTIPKRIKFEPHKGDEVSTVNAQVLIRDEMQSRFIQMQNRLASLKTENDEIFKTIEATEQSLMENITTKNSDVSDLFKDLNLPQNNSKNARKEIEDYYVEKFKQYTLSSNLISRLQARHDIMQKALGATPPAGAAEDNNLISRPIKPKQIGRAPILGRPRLFGGKLLDYIQVTQQYIPLIISSCVSAINRIGLHNQ
;
A
#
# COMPACT_ATOMS: atom_id res chain seq x y z
N MET A 1 24.09 -13.42 4.59
CA MET A 1 24.82 -13.17 3.33
C MET A 1 24.62 -14.38 2.44
N SER A 2 24.28 -14.14 1.17
CA SER A 2 23.72 -15.06 0.17
C SER A 2 22.26 -15.51 0.42
N THR A 3 21.32 -14.73 -0.14
CA THR A 3 20.12 -15.15 -0.90
C THR A 3 19.30 -13.88 -1.17
N ILE A 4 19.88 -12.91 -1.89
CA ILE A 4 19.16 -11.75 -2.45
C ILE A 4 19.80 -11.51 -3.82
N GLU A 5 19.54 -12.39 -4.79
CA GLU A 5 19.92 -12.17 -6.20
C GLU A 5 19.33 -13.29 -7.08
N SER A 6 18.01 -13.30 -7.30
CA SER A 6 17.43 -14.17 -8.35
C SER A 6 15.99 -13.87 -8.79
N ASN A 7 15.44 -12.65 -8.63
CA ASN A 7 14.05 -12.38 -9.04
C ASN A 7 13.81 -11.03 -9.75
N LEU A 8 14.72 -10.61 -10.64
CA LEU A 8 14.55 -9.41 -11.47
C LEU A 8 14.65 -9.66 -12.99
N LYS A 9 14.33 -10.87 -13.44
CA LYS A 9 14.17 -11.15 -14.87
C LYS A 9 12.90 -11.96 -15.10
N ASN A 10 11.81 -11.25 -15.37
CA ASN A 10 10.69 -11.62 -16.24
C ASN A 10 9.39 -10.97 -15.77
N GLN A 11 9.17 -9.71 -16.17
CA GLN A 11 7.82 -9.23 -16.46
C GLN A 11 7.83 -8.33 -17.71
N PRO A 12 6.80 -8.44 -18.58
CA PRO A 12 6.77 -7.80 -19.88
C PRO A 12 6.39 -6.31 -19.76
N ILE A 13 7.12 -5.46 -20.49
CA ILE A 13 6.81 -4.05 -20.67
C ILE A 13 5.58 -3.95 -21.57
N VAL A 14 4.42 -3.63 -20.98
CA VAL A 14 3.21 -3.26 -21.71
C VAL A 14 3.36 -1.80 -22.15
N LEU A 15 3.78 -1.62 -23.41
CA LEU A 15 3.72 -0.34 -24.12
C LEU A 15 2.24 -0.02 -24.42
N ILE A 16 1.64 0.86 -23.62
CA ILE A 16 0.35 1.47 -23.96
C ILE A 16 0.63 2.59 -24.96
N SER A 17 0.30 2.33 -26.22
CA SER A 17 0.15 3.34 -27.25
C SER A 17 -1.14 4.12 -26.99
N VAL A 18 -1.04 5.43 -26.78
CA VAL A 18 -2.17 6.35 -26.95
C VAL A 18 -1.86 7.24 -28.13
N LEU A 19 -2.64 7.02 -29.17
CA LEU A 19 -2.74 7.80 -30.39
C LEU A 19 -3.09 9.26 -30.08
N SER A 20 -2.39 10.20 -30.70
CA SER A 20 -2.91 11.54 -30.94
C SER A 20 -2.45 11.98 -32.32
N GLN A 21 -3.41 12.08 -33.24
CA GLN A 21 -3.24 12.66 -34.57
C GLN A 21 -3.00 14.17 -34.46
N PRO A 22 -2.18 14.78 -35.32
CA PRO A 22 -2.13 16.23 -35.45
C PRO A 22 -3.16 16.70 -36.49
N VAL A 23 -4.10 17.56 -36.07
CA VAL A 23 -4.92 18.35 -36.98
C VAL A 23 -4.18 19.66 -37.31
N THR A 24 -4.08 19.89 -38.60
CA THR A 24 -3.53 21.02 -39.34
C THR A 24 -4.27 22.36 -39.13
N THR A 25 -3.55 23.45 -38.86
CA THR A 25 -3.48 24.73 -39.64
C THR A 25 -2.82 25.85 -38.80
N PRO A 26 -2.12 26.84 -39.41
CA PRO A 26 -1.16 27.71 -38.71
C PRO A 26 -1.61 29.18 -38.54
N PRO A 27 -0.86 30.00 -37.76
CA PRO A 27 -0.67 31.42 -38.05
C PRO A 27 0.82 31.77 -38.27
N PRO A 28 1.14 32.97 -38.80
CA PRO A 28 2.26 33.14 -39.73
C PRO A 28 3.59 33.47 -39.06
N SER A 29 4.62 32.72 -39.45
CA SER A 29 6.03 33.05 -39.18
C SER A 29 6.57 33.97 -40.26
N VAL A 30 6.98 35.18 -39.89
CA VAL A 30 7.83 36.03 -40.74
C VAL A 30 9.28 35.61 -40.52
N LEU A 31 9.80 34.86 -41.48
CA LEU A 31 11.23 34.53 -41.62
C LEU A 31 12.03 35.80 -41.92
N ILE A 32 13.01 36.13 -41.09
CA ILE A 32 14.17 36.92 -41.51
C ILE A 32 15.41 36.03 -41.37
N SER A 33 15.83 35.53 -42.53
CA SER A 33 17.03 34.75 -42.75
C SER A 33 18.28 35.59 -42.50
N THR A 34 19.13 35.12 -41.61
CA THR A 34 20.53 35.54 -41.50
C THR A 34 21.33 34.95 -42.66
N ALA A 35 22.00 35.80 -43.44
CA ALA A 35 23.13 35.39 -44.28
C ALA A 35 24.14 36.53 -44.34
N SER A 36 25.32 36.29 -43.78
CA SER A 36 26.51 37.10 -43.94
C SER A 36 27.51 36.31 -44.77
N SER A 37 28.01 36.86 -45.87
CA SER A 37 29.39 36.67 -46.31
C SER A 37 29.79 37.66 -47.41
N LEU A 38 31.00 38.18 -47.25
CA LEU A 38 31.61 39.29 -47.97
C LEU A 38 32.15 38.89 -49.35
N THR A 39 32.11 39.82 -50.30
CA THR A 39 33.22 40.04 -51.24
C THR A 39 33.48 41.55 -51.42
N PRO A 40 34.74 42.00 -51.57
CA PRO A 40 35.09 43.41 -51.67
C PRO A 40 35.13 43.84 -53.14
N ASN A 41 34.19 44.68 -53.56
CA ASN A 41 34.28 45.35 -54.86
C ASN A 41 34.55 46.84 -54.67
N THR A 42 35.81 47.19 -54.96
CA THR A 42 36.27 48.53 -55.31
C THR A 42 35.42 49.11 -56.43
N SER A 43 34.68 50.19 -56.16
CA SER A 43 34.21 51.11 -57.20
C SER A 43 34.06 52.53 -56.64
N SER A 44 34.59 53.47 -57.40
CA SER A 44 34.60 54.92 -57.18
C SER A 44 33.20 55.53 -56.97
N PRO A 45 33.10 56.73 -56.36
CA PRO A 45 31.82 57.27 -55.88
C PRO A 45 30.97 57.82 -57.03
N ALA A 46 29.81 57.19 -57.28
CA ALA A 46 28.75 57.81 -58.08
C ALA A 46 28.03 58.85 -57.20
N ILE A 47 28.23 60.13 -57.53
CA ILE A 47 27.50 61.27 -56.95
C ILE A 47 26.06 61.20 -57.47
N PHE A 48 25.15 60.68 -56.65
CA PHE A 48 23.71 60.84 -56.89
C PHE A 48 23.25 62.16 -56.29
N HIS A 49 22.84 63.08 -57.17
CA HIS A 49 22.05 64.25 -56.81
C HIS A 49 20.63 63.80 -56.46
N ASP A 50 20.30 63.79 -55.16
CA ASP A 50 18.91 63.74 -54.70
C ASP A 50 18.69 64.94 -53.77
N ASP A 51 18.39 66.10 -54.36
CA ASP A 51 17.92 67.31 -53.68
C ASP A 51 16.51 67.05 -53.13
N LYS A 52 16.40 66.32 -52.01
CA LYS A 52 15.18 66.26 -51.21
C LYS A 52 15.33 67.05 -49.92
N PRO A 53 14.34 67.88 -49.55
CA PRO A 53 14.47 68.81 -48.43
C PRO A 53 14.63 68.06 -47.11
N ILE A 54 15.54 68.56 -46.29
CA ILE A 54 15.92 68.11 -44.95
C ILE A 54 14.71 67.72 -44.08
N GLU A 55 13.57 68.36 -44.29
CA GLU A 55 12.28 68.14 -43.63
C GLU A 55 11.72 66.70 -43.78
N LYS A 56 11.97 66.02 -44.91
CA LYS A 56 11.52 64.64 -45.16
C LYS A 56 12.32 63.61 -44.32
N TYR A 57 13.60 63.89 -44.05
CA TYR A 57 14.44 63.06 -43.17
C TYR A 57 14.05 63.21 -41.70
N TYR A 58 13.70 64.43 -41.25
CA TYR A 58 13.18 64.67 -39.90
C TYR A 58 11.85 63.94 -39.64
N LYS A 59 10.92 63.93 -40.62
CA LYS A 59 9.68 63.15 -40.52
C LYS A 59 9.94 61.65 -40.40
N LYS A 60 10.89 61.12 -41.19
CA LYS A 60 11.27 59.69 -41.15
C LYS A 60 11.93 59.28 -39.81
N ASN A 61 12.78 60.14 -39.24
CA ASN A 61 13.40 59.88 -37.92
C ASN A 61 12.38 59.88 -36.77
N LYS A 62 11.38 60.76 -36.81
CA LYS A 62 10.29 60.76 -35.83
C LYS A 62 9.44 59.49 -35.92
N GLN A 63 9.20 59.00 -37.13
CA GLN A 63 8.45 57.76 -37.34
C GLN A 63 9.21 56.53 -36.80
N ILE A 64 10.52 56.41 -37.06
CA ILE A 64 11.34 55.29 -36.53
C ILE A 64 11.35 55.29 -35.00
N LEU A 65 11.44 56.47 -34.38
CA LEU A 65 11.41 56.58 -32.92
C LEU A 65 10.04 56.17 -32.34
N PHE A 66 8.95 56.48 -33.05
CA PHE A 66 7.60 56.05 -32.69
C PHE A 66 7.42 54.54 -32.80
N GLU A 67 7.90 53.93 -33.90
CA GLU A 67 7.88 52.47 -34.09
C GLU A 67 8.71 51.76 -33.01
N PHE A 68 9.89 52.29 -32.68
CA PHE A 68 10.70 51.76 -31.58
C PHE A 68 9.98 51.85 -30.22
N ASP A 69 9.32 52.97 -29.94
CA ASP A 69 8.56 53.14 -28.70
C ASP A 69 7.36 52.18 -28.63
N GLN A 70 6.80 51.77 -29.77
CA GLN A 70 5.78 50.72 -29.82
C GLN A 70 6.39 49.35 -29.52
N ILE A 71 7.53 48.99 -30.11
CA ILE A 71 8.24 47.73 -29.81
C ILE A 71 8.56 47.62 -28.31
N VAL A 72 9.06 48.71 -27.70
CA VAL A 72 9.35 48.73 -26.25
C VAL A 72 8.08 48.51 -25.41
N LYS A 73 6.93 49.07 -25.83
CA LYS A 73 5.65 48.83 -25.17
C LYS A 73 5.21 47.37 -25.30
N ASP A 74 5.39 46.78 -26.47
CA ASP A 74 5.00 45.39 -26.73
C ASP A 74 5.87 44.42 -25.90
N ILE A 75 7.18 44.67 -25.81
CA ILE A 75 8.10 43.92 -24.93
C ILE A 75 7.68 44.06 -23.46
N ARG A 76 7.41 45.28 -22.99
CA ARG A 76 6.91 45.53 -21.62
C ARG A 76 5.64 44.76 -21.33
N PHE A 77 4.71 44.77 -22.27
CA PHE A 77 3.46 44.04 -22.14
C PHE A 77 3.72 42.53 -22.03
N GLN A 78 4.52 41.97 -22.95
CA GLN A 78 4.87 40.55 -22.95
C GLN A 78 5.54 40.10 -21.64
N LEU A 79 6.51 40.87 -21.14
CA LEU A 79 7.21 40.58 -19.88
C LEU A 79 6.23 40.55 -18.68
N ASN A 80 5.31 41.51 -18.62
CA ASN A 80 4.29 41.53 -17.56
C ASN A 80 3.31 40.35 -17.67
N GLU A 81 2.89 39.98 -18.88
CA GLU A 81 2.03 38.81 -19.09
C GLU A 81 2.72 37.51 -18.69
N GLN A 82 4.03 37.37 -18.96
CA GLN A 82 4.80 36.20 -18.50
C GLN A 82 4.77 36.05 -16.98
N LEU A 83 4.93 37.14 -16.21
CA LEU A 83 4.82 37.07 -14.73
C LEU A 83 3.41 36.71 -14.27
N LYS A 84 2.36 37.20 -14.94
CA LYS A 84 0.97 36.78 -14.64
C LYS A 84 0.74 35.30 -14.91
N CYS A 85 1.30 34.76 -15.98
CA CYS A 85 1.24 33.32 -16.26
C CYS A 85 1.94 32.51 -15.16
N LEU A 86 3.08 32.98 -14.64
CA LEU A 86 3.77 32.33 -13.52
C LEU A 86 2.94 32.37 -12.22
N GLU A 87 2.24 33.47 -11.97
CA GLU A 87 1.33 33.63 -10.83
C GLU A 87 0.16 32.64 -10.92
N GLN A 88 -0.53 32.61 -12.06
CA GLN A 88 -1.64 31.69 -12.31
C GLN A 88 -1.20 30.21 -12.19
N ARG A 89 0.03 29.90 -12.63
CA ARG A 89 0.60 28.57 -12.49
C ARG A 89 0.72 28.15 -11.02
N ILE A 90 1.19 29.04 -10.14
CA ILE A 90 1.31 28.76 -8.71
C ILE A 90 -0.07 28.65 -8.05
N GLU A 91 -1.02 29.50 -8.42
CA GLU A 91 -2.40 29.39 -7.94
C GLU A 91 -3.02 28.03 -8.29
N THR A 92 -2.75 27.53 -9.50
CA THR A 92 -3.19 26.19 -9.92
C THR A 92 -2.56 25.09 -9.07
N GLN A 93 -1.25 25.16 -8.79
CA GLN A 93 -0.58 24.19 -7.92
C GLN A 93 -1.12 24.21 -6.48
N LEU A 94 -1.36 25.40 -5.94
CA LEU A 94 -1.92 25.56 -4.59
C LEU A 94 -3.37 25.09 -4.51
N SER A 95 -4.15 25.29 -5.57
CA SER A 95 -5.51 24.77 -5.68
C SER A 95 -5.52 23.23 -5.64
N ILE A 96 -4.66 22.58 -6.43
CA ILE A 96 -4.52 21.11 -6.40
C ILE A 96 -4.07 20.62 -5.02
N LEU A 97 -3.11 21.31 -4.39
CA LEU A 97 -2.65 20.97 -3.04
C LEU A 97 -3.79 21.07 -2.01
N SER A 98 -4.65 22.08 -2.14
CA SER A 98 -5.83 22.26 -1.29
C SER A 98 -6.82 21.11 -1.45
N GLU A 99 -7.08 20.63 -2.67
CA GLU A 99 -7.95 19.47 -2.91
C GLU A 99 -7.37 18.18 -2.29
N VAL A 100 -6.06 17.98 -2.40
CA VAL A 100 -5.38 16.84 -1.74
C VAL A 100 -5.49 16.94 -0.22
N GLN A 101 -5.30 18.13 0.35
CA GLN A 101 -5.44 18.37 1.79
C GLN A 101 -6.88 18.10 2.26
N GLU A 102 -7.88 18.60 1.54
CA GLU A 102 -9.29 18.40 1.87
C GLU A 102 -9.69 16.92 1.79
N TYR A 103 -9.17 16.18 0.80
CA TYR A 103 -9.35 14.74 0.73
C TYR A 103 -8.83 14.04 1.99
N PHE A 104 -7.62 14.34 2.45
CA PHE A 104 -7.07 13.72 3.67
C PHE A 104 -7.79 14.16 4.94
N ARG A 105 -8.30 15.39 5.00
CA ARG A 105 -9.16 15.85 6.09
C ARG A 105 -10.45 15.02 6.17
N ARG A 106 -11.17 14.87 5.05
CA ARG A 106 -12.37 14.01 5.00
C ARG A 106 -12.05 12.54 5.26
N ARG A 107 -10.91 12.07 4.77
CA ARG A 107 -10.42 10.71 5.04
C ARG A 107 -10.21 10.49 6.54
N SER A 108 -9.68 11.50 7.24
CA SER A 108 -9.50 11.47 8.69
C SER A 108 -10.83 11.33 9.44
N ASP A 109 -11.86 12.08 9.03
CA ASP A 109 -13.21 11.99 9.62
C ASP A 109 -13.78 10.56 9.47
N VAL A 110 -13.66 9.96 8.28
CA VAL A 110 -14.11 8.59 8.02
C VAL A 110 -13.35 7.56 8.87
N GLU A 111 -12.03 7.71 9.00
CA GLU A 111 -11.22 6.82 9.85
C GLU A 111 -11.58 6.97 11.33
N PHE A 112 -11.86 8.20 11.78
CA PHE A 112 -12.29 8.49 13.14
C PHE A 112 -13.64 7.86 13.46
N ASP A 113 -14.63 8.03 12.58
CA ASP A 113 -15.96 7.45 12.76
C ASP A 113 -15.92 5.93 12.76
N TYR A 114 -15.09 5.33 11.89
CA TYR A 114 -14.88 3.89 11.90
C TYR A 114 -14.24 3.41 13.22
N ALA A 115 -13.20 4.10 13.70
CA ALA A 115 -12.58 3.79 14.99
C ALA A 115 -13.58 3.91 16.15
N LYS A 116 -14.42 4.96 16.16
CA LYS A 116 -15.46 5.19 17.16
C LYS A 116 -16.52 4.09 17.17
N ASN A 117 -16.95 3.63 15.99
CA ASN A 117 -17.91 2.55 15.87
C ASN A 117 -17.34 1.21 16.38
N LEU A 118 -16.08 0.92 16.07
CA LEU A 118 -15.37 -0.25 16.60
C LEU A 118 -15.17 -0.17 18.13
N ASP A 119 -14.86 1.01 18.66
CA ASP A 119 -14.69 1.22 20.10
C ASP A 119 -16.01 1.03 20.86
N ASN A 120 -17.11 1.54 20.29
CA ASN A 120 -18.45 1.29 20.81
C ASN A 120 -18.79 -0.21 20.82
N LEU A 121 -18.49 -0.94 19.73
CA LEU A 121 -18.68 -2.39 19.67
C LEU A 121 -17.87 -3.11 20.77
N HIS A 122 -16.58 -2.81 20.88
CA HIS A 122 -15.70 -3.40 21.89
C HIS A 122 -16.21 -3.11 23.32
N LYS A 123 -16.57 -1.86 23.62
CA LYS A 123 -17.12 -1.45 24.93
C LYS A 123 -18.44 -2.14 25.24
N GLN A 124 -19.37 -2.23 24.29
CA GLN A 124 -20.67 -2.88 24.48
C GLN A 124 -20.50 -4.37 24.78
N ILE A 125 -19.63 -5.07 24.03
CA ILE A 125 -19.32 -6.48 24.28
C ILE A 125 -18.69 -6.67 25.67
N GLY A 126 -17.72 -5.82 26.03
CA GLY A 126 -17.05 -5.86 27.33
C GLY A 126 -17.98 -5.54 28.51
N GLN A 127 -18.90 -4.59 28.37
CA GLN A 127 -19.94 -4.30 29.37
C GLN A 127 -20.88 -5.49 29.54
N ARG A 128 -21.37 -6.08 28.44
CA ARG A 128 -22.23 -7.27 28.47
C ARG A 128 -21.53 -8.45 29.13
N HIS A 129 -20.24 -8.65 28.86
CA HIS A 129 -19.46 -9.70 29.47
C HIS A 129 -19.34 -9.52 31.00
N ARG A 130 -19.05 -8.30 31.46
CA ARG A 130 -18.99 -7.98 32.91
C ARG A 130 -20.35 -8.12 33.60
N ALA A 131 -21.42 -7.65 32.98
CA ALA A 131 -22.78 -7.72 33.53
C ALA A 131 -23.26 -9.17 33.76
N GLN A 132 -22.78 -10.12 32.95
CA GLN A 132 -23.16 -11.52 33.04
C GLN A 132 -22.10 -12.40 33.71
N LYS A 133 -21.11 -11.82 34.40
CA LYS A 133 -19.97 -12.55 34.98
C LYS A 133 -20.40 -13.72 35.86
N ALA A 134 -21.38 -13.53 36.74
CA ALA A 134 -21.91 -14.57 37.63
C ALA A 134 -22.53 -15.77 36.89
N ARG A 135 -23.00 -15.58 35.64
CA ARG A 135 -23.56 -16.65 34.80
C ARG A 135 -22.51 -17.32 33.90
N ARG A 136 -21.26 -16.84 33.92
CA ARG A 136 -20.19 -17.22 32.98
C ARG A 136 -18.95 -17.76 33.67
N GLU A 137 -19.04 -18.13 34.95
CA GLU A 137 -17.89 -18.60 35.74
C GLU A 137 -17.19 -19.81 35.10
N THR A 138 -17.95 -20.66 34.39
CA THR A 138 -17.42 -21.85 33.71
C THR A 138 -16.81 -21.58 32.33
N TRP A 139 -16.96 -20.36 31.77
CA TRP A 139 -16.43 -20.03 30.45
C TRP A 139 -14.91 -20.12 30.40
N ILE A 140 -14.23 -19.80 31.50
CA ILE A 140 -12.77 -19.82 31.58
C ILE A 140 -12.17 -21.22 31.33
N PHE A 141 -12.98 -22.26 31.48
CA PHE A 141 -12.57 -23.64 31.23
C PHE A 141 -12.68 -24.06 29.76
N GLN A 142 -13.31 -23.25 28.92
CA GLN A 142 -13.55 -23.56 27.50
C GLN A 142 -12.52 -22.88 26.60
N SER A 143 -11.86 -23.64 25.72
CA SER A 143 -10.91 -23.11 24.73
C SER A 143 -11.54 -22.06 23.80
N ILE A 144 -12.84 -22.21 23.50
CA ILE A 144 -13.64 -21.25 22.71
C ILE A 144 -13.68 -19.86 23.38
N TYR A 145 -13.62 -19.79 24.71
CA TYR A 145 -13.58 -18.50 25.40
C TYR A 145 -12.31 -17.70 25.06
N LYS A 146 -11.16 -18.37 24.96
CA LYS A 146 -9.88 -17.75 24.56
C LYS A 146 -9.94 -17.23 23.12
N LEU A 147 -10.58 -17.98 22.21
CA LEU A 147 -10.82 -17.53 20.83
C LEU A 147 -11.73 -16.29 20.81
N TRP A 148 -12.83 -16.30 21.56
CA TRP A 148 -13.72 -15.15 21.69
C TRP A 148 -12.98 -13.90 22.20
N ASP A 149 -12.18 -14.04 23.28
CA ASP A 149 -11.40 -12.95 23.85
C ASP A 149 -10.40 -12.39 22.84
N THR A 150 -9.73 -13.26 22.08
CA THR A 150 -8.79 -12.87 21.02
C THR A 150 -9.49 -12.04 19.93
N ILE A 151 -10.69 -12.43 19.50
CA ILE A 151 -11.49 -11.68 18.49
C ILE A 151 -11.93 -10.31 19.04
N VAL A 152 -12.34 -10.24 20.30
CA VAL A 152 -12.75 -8.98 20.95
C VAL A 152 -11.57 -8.03 21.12
N GLN A 153 -10.38 -8.57 21.42
CA GLN A 153 -9.15 -7.80 21.56
C GLN A 153 -8.56 -7.38 20.20
N ASP A 154 -8.78 -8.15 19.13
CA ASP A 154 -8.48 -7.73 17.76
C ASP A 154 -9.28 -6.48 17.37
N THR A 155 -10.58 -6.46 17.67
CA THR A 155 -11.42 -5.26 17.46
C THR A 155 -10.83 -4.03 18.14
N ARG A 156 -10.34 -4.17 19.38
CA ARG A 156 -9.66 -3.08 20.12
C ARG A 156 -8.35 -2.64 19.46
N THR A 157 -7.63 -3.56 18.83
CA THR A 157 -6.40 -3.27 18.10
C THR A 157 -6.71 -2.46 16.84
N HIS A 158 -7.78 -2.83 16.12
CA HIS A 158 -8.29 -2.05 14.99
C HIS A 158 -8.68 -0.62 15.38
N VAL A 159 -9.35 -0.41 16.52
CA VAL A 159 -9.64 0.96 17.03
C VAL A 159 -8.38 1.81 17.07
N LYS A 160 -7.28 1.28 17.62
CA LYS A 160 -6.01 2.01 17.73
C LYS A 160 -5.43 2.36 16.36
N TYR A 161 -5.43 1.41 15.43
CA TYR A 161 -4.94 1.63 14.07
C TYR A 161 -5.70 2.72 13.33
N HIS A 162 -7.03 2.69 13.38
CA HIS A 162 -7.87 3.67 12.71
C HIS A 162 -7.82 5.05 13.39
N THR A 163 -7.66 5.10 14.72
CA THR A 163 -7.43 6.35 15.46
C THR A 163 -6.11 7.01 15.03
N ILE A 164 -5.00 6.27 15.02
CA ILE A 164 -3.70 6.79 14.60
C ILE A 164 -3.72 7.22 13.13
N MET A 165 -4.39 6.46 12.26
CA MET A 165 -4.55 6.84 10.84
C MET A 165 -5.34 8.13 10.69
N SER A 166 -6.39 8.32 11.48
CA SER A 166 -7.15 9.57 11.53
C SER A 166 -6.26 10.73 11.95
N ASP A 167 -5.46 10.60 13.01
CA ASP A 167 -4.53 11.64 13.46
C ASP A 167 -3.47 11.98 12.40
N ILE A 168 -2.90 10.97 11.73
CA ILE A 168 -1.93 11.17 10.64
C ILE A 168 -2.56 11.97 9.50
N CYS A 169 -3.74 11.57 9.01
CA CYS A 169 -4.40 12.25 7.91
C CYS A 169 -4.89 13.66 8.30
N GLY A 170 -5.52 13.79 9.47
CA GLY A 170 -6.27 14.99 9.86
C GLY A 170 -5.44 16.05 10.56
N LYS A 171 -4.33 15.67 11.20
CA LYS A 171 -3.44 16.60 11.91
C LYS A 171 -2.10 16.71 11.21
N TYR A 172 -1.33 15.63 11.18
CA TYR A 172 0.06 15.69 10.72
C TYR A 172 0.20 16.01 9.23
N MET A 173 -0.58 15.35 8.37
CA MET A 173 -0.59 15.66 6.94
C MET A 173 -1.20 17.03 6.65
N TYR A 174 -2.28 17.37 7.35
CA TYR A 174 -2.95 18.67 7.22
C TYR A 174 -1.98 19.82 7.50
N ASP A 175 -1.28 19.78 8.63
CA ASP A 175 -0.27 20.78 9.02
C ASP A 175 0.86 20.85 7.99
N LYS A 176 1.33 19.70 7.49
CA LYS A 176 2.39 19.66 6.48
C LYS A 176 1.95 20.21 5.13
N PHE A 177 0.72 19.97 4.69
CA PHE A 177 0.21 20.58 3.47
C PHE A 177 0.07 22.11 3.60
N ASN A 178 -0.32 22.62 4.77
CA ASN A 178 -0.33 24.06 5.04
C ASN A 178 1.07 24.66 4.96
N GLU A 179 2.06 24.04 5.61
CA GLU A 179 3.46 24.46 5.54
C GLU A 179 3.98 24.49 4.10
N ILE A 180 3.70 23.44 3.30
CA ILE A 180 4.07 23.41 1.88
C ILE A 180 3.39 24.55 1.11
N ALA A 181 2.10 24.81 1.35
CA ALA A 181 1.37 25.87 0.67
C ALA A 181 1.95 27.26 1.00
N GLU A 182 2.29 27.53 2.26
CA GLU A 182 2.95 28.77 2.69
C GLU A 182 4.35 28.91 2.09
N ASP A 183 5.12 27.83 2.08
CA ASP A 183 6.46 27.79 1.50
C ASP A 183 6.44 28.06 0.00
N THR A 184 5.50 27.47 -0.74
CA THR A 184 5.30 27.71 -2.18
C THR A 184 4.92 29.17 -2.45
N ARG A 185 4.00 29.76 -1.68
CA ARG A 185 3.65 31.19 -1.82
C ARG A 185 4.85 32.08 -1.54
N ARG A 186 5.61 31.79 -0.47
CA ARG A 186 6.80 32.55 -0.09
C ARG A 186 7.89 32.45 -1.14
N MET A 187 8.13 31.27 -1.70
CA MET A 187 9.12 31.06 -2.76
C MET A 187 8.72 31.82 -4.03
N PHE A 188 7.44 31.74 -4.43
CA PHE A 188 6.91 32.50 -5.56
C PHE A 188 7.15 34.01 -5.41
N MET A 189 6.85 34.61 -4.25
CA MET A 189 7.06 36.05 -4.05
C MET A 189 8.52 36.46 -4.21
N LYS A 190 9.46 35.61 -3.77
CA LYS A 190 10.90 35.85 -3.97
C LYS A 190 11.28 35.76 -5.44
N CYS A 191 10.84 34.72 -6.15
CA CYS A 191 11.12 34.55 -7.59
C CYS A 191 10.46 35.65 -8.44
N LYS A 192 9.25 36.11 -8.07
CA LYS A 192 8.59 37.27 -8.70
C LYS A 192 9.43 38.54 -8.56
N SER A 193 10.04 38.78 -7.40
CA SER A 193 10.98 39.89 -7.21
C SER A 193 12.23 39.76 -8.09
N VAL A 194 12.75 38.55 -8.29
CA VAL A 194 13.89 38.32 -9.19
C VAL A 194 13.50 38.58 -10.65
N GLY A 195 12.35 38.08 -11.09
CA GLY A 195 11.83 38.34 -12.44
C GLY A 195 11.63 39.83 -12.71
N LEU A 196 11.09 40.59 -11.74
CA LEU A 196 10.97 42.04 -11.84
C LEU A 196 12.34 42.74 -11.94
N ALA A 197 13.35 42.28 -11.21
CA ALA A 197 14.71 42.81 -11.32
C ALA A 197 15.30 42.57 -12.73
N SER A 198 15.10 41.37 -13.29
CA SER A 198 15.50 41.07 -14.67
C SER A 198 14.78 41.95 -15.70
N HIS A 199 13.49 42.25 -15.49
CA HIS A 199 12.75 43.19 -16.35
C HIS A 199 13.32 44.59 -16.30
N GLU A 200 13.64 45.10 -15.10
CA GLU A 200 14.28 46.41 -14.94
C GLU A 200 15.62 46.50 -15.67
N ASP A 201 16.43 45.43 -15.63
CA ASP A 201 17.69 45.38 -16.37
C ASP A 201 17.47 45.38 -17.89
N ILE A 202 16.50 44.62 -18.41
CA ILE A 202 16.10 44.69 -19.83
C ILE A 202 15.65 46.12 -20.21
N TYR A 203 14.86 46.79 -19.36
CA TYR A 203 14.43 48.16 -19.60
C TYR A 203 15.58 49.15 -19.64
N LYS A 204 16.63 48.97 -18.83
CA LYS A 204 17.84 49.81 -18.90
C LYS A 204 18.53 49.67 -20.26
N VAL A 205 18.75 48.44 -20.74
CA VAL A 205 19.41 48.22 -22.04
C VAL A 205 18.53 48.72 -23.21
N LEU A 206 17.20 48.58 -23.13
CA LEU A 206 16.27 49.17 -24.11
C LEU A 206 16.33 50.71 -24.12
N ASN A 207 16.46 51.35 -22.96
CA ASN A 207 16.62 52.80 -22.87
C ASN A 207 17.99 53.26 -23.41
N GLU A 208 19.04 52.49 -23.18
CA GLU A 208 20.36 52.72 -23.77
C GLU A 208 20.29 52.65 -25.30
N LEU A 209 19.62 51.63 -25.85
CA LEU A 209 19.37 51.50 -27.29
C LEU A 209 18.63 52.70 -27.87
N LYS A 210 17.62 53.22 -27.16
CA LYS A 210 16.91 54.44 -27.55
C LYS A 210 17.85 55.64 -27.63
N SER A 211 18.78 55.76 -26.68
CA SER A 211 19.75 56.86 -26.61
C SER A 211 20.79 56.78 -27.73
N THR A 212 21.36 55.60 -27.97
CA THR A 212 22.35 55.37 -29.03
C THR A 212 21.73 55.55 -30.42
N MET A 213 20.48 55.10 -30.61
CA MET A 213 19.71 55.36 -31.83
C MET A 213 19.53 56.86 -32.12
N LYS A 214 19.10 57.63 -31.11
CA LYS A 214 18.92 59.10 -31.26
C LYS A 214 20.23 59.79 -31.62
N THR A 215 21.32 59.39 -30.97
CA THR A 215 22.67 59.93 -31.22
C THR A 215 23.14 59.62 -32.64
N TYR A 216 22.93 58.38 -33.11
CA TYR A 216 23.19 57.99 -34.49
C TYR A 216 22.37 58.82 -35.50
N HIS A 217 21.06 58.94 -35.30
CA HIS A 217 20.19 59.73 -36.19
C HIS A 217 20.62 61.19 -36.27
N GLN A 218 21.04 61.78 -35.14
CA GLN A 218 21.55 63.15 -35.10
C GLN A 218 22.85 63.31 -35.92
N TYR A 219 23.87 62.50 -35.64
CA TYR A 219 25.15 62.61 -36.37
C TYR A 219 25.04 62.21 -37.83
N GLN A 220 24.16 61.27 -38.19
CA GLN A 220 23.87 60.92 -39.57
C GLN A 220 23.22 62.09 -40.32
N SER A 221 22.29 62.82 -39.68
CA SER A 221 21.68 64.04 -40.24
C SER A 221 22.73 65.13 -40.44
N GLU A 222 23.60 65.38 -39.47
CA GLU A 222 24.70 66.36 -39.57
C GLU A 222 25.69 66.01 -40.69
N SER A 223 26.07 64.73 -40.81
CA SER A 223 26.94 64.26 -41.89
C SER A 223 26.32 64.46 -43.27
N LYS A 224 25.02 64.14 -43.42
CA LYS A 224 24.27 64.36 -44.67
C LYS A 224 24.14 65.85 -45.01
N GLN A 225 23.95 66.71 -44.02
CA GLN A 225 23.94 68.16 -44.24
C GLN A 225 25.32 68.70 -44.66
N ALA A 226 26.41 68.19 -44.08
CA ALA A 226 27.77 68.55 -44.48
C ALA A 226 28.09 68.07 -45.90
N GLU A 227 27.62 66.87 -46.27
CA GLU A 227 27.69 66.30 -47.63
C GLU A 227 26.97 67.18 -48.66
N GLN A 228 25.73 67.59 -48.38
CA GLN A 228 24.97 68.47 -49.27
C GLN A 228 25.68 69.82 -49.49
N LYS A 229 26.18 70.43 -48.40
CA LYS A 229 26.91 71.71 -48.46
C LYS A 229 28.20 71.61 -49.27
N LEU A 230 28.92 70.49 -49.15
CA LEU A 230 30.12 70.20 -49.94
C LEU A 230 29.76 70.01 -51.42
N SER A 231 28.74 69.20 -51.71
CA SER A 231 28.23 68.94 -53.07
C SER A 231 27.81 70.23 -53.78
N ASN A 232 27.08 71.12 -53.11
CA ASN A 232 26.65 72.41 -53.66
C ASN A 232 27.85 73.31 -54.03
N ILE A 233 28.93 73.29 -53.25
CA ILE A 233 30.15 74.06 -53.55
C ILE A 233 30.92 73.44 -54.71
N LEU A 234 31.00 72.11 -54.78
CA LEU A 234 31.61 71.40 -55.91
C LEU A 234 30.87 71.70 -57.23
N GLN A 235 29.53 71.71 -57.21
CA GLN A 235 28.71 72.14 -58.35
C GLN A 235 28.93 73.60 -58.73
N GLN A 236 29.14 74.50 -57.76
CA GLN A 236 29.44 75.91 -58.03
C GLN A 236 30.83 76.08 -58.69
N ILE A 237 31.83 75.30 -58.28
CA ILE A 237 33.17 75.31 -58.90
C ILE A 237 33.11 74.83 -60.35
N ALA A 238 32.33 73.78 -60.65
CA ALA A 238 32.14 73.29 -62.01
C ALA A 238 31.57 74.35 -62.99
N LYS A 239 30.96 75.43 -62.47
CA LYS A 239 30.38 76.54 -63.26
C LYS A 239 31.30 77.77 -63.40
N ILE A 240 32.47 77.80 -62.74
CA ILE A 240 33.37 78.97 -62.72
C ILE A 240 34.50 78.80 -63.76
N LYS A 241 34.63 79.75 -64.71
CA LYS A 241 35.68 79.75 -65.77
C LYS A 241 36.94 80.59 -65.44
N SER A 242 37.05 81.16 -64.23
CA SER A 242 38.13 82.11 -63.85
C SER A 242 39.13 81.51 -62.83
N ALA A 243 40.40 81.40 -63.22
CA ALA A 243 41.48 80.77 -62.43
C ALA A 243 41.73 81.41 -61.05
N LYS A 244 41.55 82.72 -60.90
CA LYS A 244 41.79 83.44 -59.62
C LYS A 244 40.64 83.21 -58.60
N LYS A 245 39.40 83.07 -59.09
CA LYS A 245 38.23 82.71 -58.27
C LYS A 245 38.25 81.22 -57.90
N GLN A 246 38.84 80.38 -58.75
CA GLN A 246 38.97 78.93 -58.54
C GLN A 246 39.86 78.60 -57.33
N LYS A 247 41.05 79.21 -57.22
CA LYS A 247 41.99 78.99 -56.09
C LYS A 247 41.44 79.39 -54.71
N THR A 248 40.53 80.35 -54.66
CA THR A 248 39.85 80.78 -53.41
C THR A 248 38.71 79.83 -53.04
N MET A 249 38.01 79.28 -54.04
CA MET A 249 36.95 78.29 -53.86
C MET A 249 37.50 76.90 -53.53
N GLU A 250 38.68 76.53 -54.03
CA GLU A 250 39.40 75.30 -53.66
C GLU A 250 39.69 75.23 -52.15
N LYS A 251 40.20 76.32 -51.54
CA LYS A 251 40.38 76.39 -50.08
C LYS A 251 39.06 76.23 -49.30
N ARG A 252 37.94 76.71 -49.87
CA ARG A 252 36.60 76.53 -49.27
C ARG A 252 36.11 75.08 -49.39
N VAL A 253 36.42 74.40 -50.50
CA VAL A 253 36.16 72.95 -50.65
C VAL A 253 36.96 72.17 -49.65
N GLU A 254 38.26 72.41 -49.53
CA GLU A 254 39.13 71.68 -48.60
C GLU A 254 38.64 71.80 -47.15
N LYS A 255 38.24 73.01 -46.71
CA LYS A 255 37.66 73.22 -45.39
C LYS A 255 36.32 72.49 -45.20
N ARG A 256 35.47 72.42 -46.23
CA ARG A 256 34.18 71.72 -46.19
C ARG A 256 34.34 70.21 -46.30
N GLN A 257 35.35 69.75 -47.04
CA GLN A 257 35.77 68.36 -47.13
C GLN A 257 36.24 67.86 -45.78
N MET A 258 37.12 68.60 -45.08
CA MET A 258 37.53 68.26 -43.72
C MET A 258 36.33 68.16 -42.77
N LYS A 259 35.37 69.10 -42.85
CA LYS A 259 34.18 69.07 -42.00
C LYS A 259 33.24 67.88 -42.31
N TYR A 260 33.09 67.53 -43.58
CA TYR A 260 32.36 66.33 -44.00
C TYR A 260 33.04 65.07 -43.47
N THR A 261 34.36 64.93 -43.65
CA THR A 261 35.11 63.78 -43.13
C THR A 261 34.99 63.66 -41.61
N GLU A 262 35.11 64.76 -40.86
CA GLU A 262 34.95 64.78 -39.41
C GLU A 262 33.54 64.32 -38.97
N THR A 263 32.49 64.87 -39.56
CA THR A 263 31.10 64.52 -39.24
C THR A 263 30.73 63.09 -39.68
N LYS A 264 31.29 62.63 -40.80
CA LYS A 264 31.12 61.26 -41.29
C LYS A 264 31.75 60.23 -40.35
N VAL A 265 32.95 60.50 -39.83
CA VAL A 265 33.58 59.64 -38.82
C VAL A 265 32.76 59.60 -37.52
N LYS A 266 32.20 60.73 -37.07
CA LYS A 266 31.28 60.75 -35.91
C LYS A 266 30.03 59.90 -36.14
N ALA A 267 29.42 60.00 -37.32
CA ALA A 267 28.28 59.17 -37.70
C ALA A 267 28.63 57.67 -37.74
N PHE A 268 29.83 57.31 -38.24
CA PHE A 268 30.29 55.92 -38.22
C PHE A 268 30.47 55.36 -36.81
N LYS A 269 31.08 56.13 -35.91
CA LYS A 269 31.23 55.74 -34.50
C LYS A 269 29.87 55.49 -33.84
N ALA A 270 28.96 56.46 -33.93
CA ALA A 270 27.62 56.31 -33.36
C ALA A 270 26.79 55.20 -34.01
N ARG A 271 26.99 54.92 -35.31
CA ARG A 271 26.36 53.77 -35.97
C ARG A 271 26.86 52.46 -35.39
N ASN A 272 28.17 52.32 -35.19
CA ASN A 272 28.75 51.12 -34.61
C ASN A 272 28.25 50.92 -33.17
N ASP A 273 28.22 51.98 -32.36
CA ASP A 273 27.68 51.93 -30.99
C ASP A 273 26.20 51.51 -31.00
N TYR A 274 25.40 52.07 -31.90
CA TYR A 274 23.99 51.68 -32.06
C TYR A 274 23.85 50.19 -32.44
N LEU A 275 24.63 49.69 -33.41
CA LEU A 275 24.61 48.28 -33.82
C LEU A 275 25.04 47.33 -32.69
N MET A 276 26.07 47.69 -31.92
CA MET A 276 26.50 46.89 -30.76
C MET A 276 25.42 46.88 -29.66
N THR A 277 24.72 48.00 -29.45
CA THR A 277 23.62 48.08 -28.47
C THR A 277 22.42 47.24 -28.91
N ILE A 278 22.12 47.17 -30.22
CA ILE A 278 21.08 46.27 -30.75
C ILE A 278 21.40 44.83 -30.37
N GLU A 279 22.64 44.39 -30.61
CA GLU A 279 23.06 43.03 -30.30
C GLU A 279 22.99 42.75 -28.80
N SER A 280 23.36 43.72 -27.96
CA SER A 280 23.24 43.63 -26.51
C SER A 280 21.80 43.47 -26.03
N VAL A 281 20.85 44.24 -26.59
CA VAL A 281 19.41 44.10 -26.28
C VAL A 281 18.89 42.72 -26.70
N ASN A 282 19.21 42.29 -27.92
CA ASN A 282 18.77 40.99 -28.44
C ASN A 282 19.29 39.83 -27.58
N ALA A 283 20.58 39.88 -27.20
CA ALA A 283 21.18 38.89 -26.32
C ALA A 283 20.52 38.88 -24.92
N ALA A 284 20.22 40.05 -24.35
CA ALA A 284 19.54 40.15 -23.06
C ALA A 284 18.12 39.56 -23.10
N LEU A 285 17.34 39.88 -24.14
CA LEU A 285 15.99 39.32 -24.33
C LEU A 285 16.02 37.81 -24.55
N GLN A 286 16.95 37.32 -25.38
CA GLN A 286 17.11 35.90 -25.66
C GLN A 286 17.48 35.13 -24.39
N LYS A 287 18.52 35.58 -23.66
CA LYS A 287 18.94 34.96 -22.40
C LYS A 287 17.79 34.93 -21.39
N TYR A 288 17.06 36.03 -21.24
CA TYR A 288 15.94 36.08 -20.31
C TYR A 288 14.85 35.06 -20.67
N CYS A 289 14.48 34.95 -21.94
CA CYS A 289 13.42 34.04 -22.37
C CYS A 289 13.85 32.57 -22.40
N SER A 290 15.10 32.30 -22.79
CA SER A 290 15.62 30.95 -22.99
C SER A 290 16.19 30.33 -21.72
N ASP A 291 16.79 31.14 -20.83
CA ASP A 291 17.51 30.64 -19.66
C ASP A 291 16.83 31.12 -18.35
N ASP A 292 16.66 32.44 -18.19
CA ASP A 292 16.24 32.99 -16.88
C ASP A 292 14.79 32.60 -16.52
N VAL A 293 13.86 32.56 -17.49
CA VAL A 293 12.46 32.16 -17.24
C VAL A 293 12.36 30.68 -16.82
N PRO A 294 12.95 29.72 -17.54
CA PRO A 294 13.05 28.33 -17.07
C PRO A 294 13.69 28.20 -15.67
N ASP A 295 14.81 28.87 -15.43
CA ASP A 295 15.51 28.82 -14.14
C ASP A 295 14.65 29.40 -12.99
N LEU A 296 13.88 30.46 -13.27
CA LEU A 296 12.91 31.01 -12.32
C LEU A 296 11.82 29.99 -12.00
N ILE A 297 11.29 29.27 -12.99
CA ILE A 297 10.30 28.22 -12.79
C ILE A 297 10.87 27.10 -11.91
N ASP A 298 12.10 26.66 -12.17
CA ASP A 298 12.75 25.61 -11.38
C ASP A 298 13.00 26.06 -9.94
N CYS A 299 13.44 27.31 -9.75
CA CYS A 299 13.61 27.92 -8.43
C CYS A 299 12.28 27.99 -7.66
N MET A 300 11.18 28.36 -8.33
CA MET A 300 9.84 28.42 -7.74
C MET A 300 9.33 27.03 -7.28
N ASN A 301 9.68 25.97 -8.01
CA ASN A 301 9.26 24.60 -7.70
C ASN A 301 10.21 23.87 -6.74
N PHE A 302 11.25 24.54 -6.24
CA PHE A 302 12.28 23.89 -5.44
C PHE A 302 11.68 23.15 -4.24
N GLY A 303 11.86 21.84 -4.21
CA GLY A 303 11.40 20.97 -3.13
C GLY A 303 9.89 20.69 -3.09
N PHE A 304 9.06 21.31 -3.94
CA PHE A 304 7.59 21.16 -3.88
C PHE A 304 7.13 19.70 -4.01
N HIS A 305 7.53 19.02 -5.10
CA HIS A 305 7.16 17.63 -5.34
C HIS A 305 7.75 16.69 -4.28
N THR A 306 8.98 16.94 -3.84
CA THR A 306 9.63 16.15 -2.79
C THR A 306 8.91 16.26 -1.46
N SER A 307 8.47 17.46 -1.08
CA SER A 307 7.73 17.68 0.18
C SER A 307 6.36 17.00 0.15
N ILE A 308 5.63 17.08 -0.95
CA ILE A 308 4.36 16.35 -1.13
C ILE A 308 4.61 14.84 -1.08
N ALA A 309 5.62 14.35 -1.80
CA ALA A 309 5.96 12.92 -1.80
C ALA A 309 6.26 12.41 -0.39
N LYS A 310 6.99 13.18 0.43
CA LYS A 310 7.25 12.84 1.85
C LYS A 310 5.96 12.76 2.68
N CYS A 311 5.00 13.65 2.45
CA CYS A 311 3.69 13.59 3.11
C CYS A 311 2.93 12.32 2.73
N ILE A 312 2.92 11.95 1.45
CA ILE A 312 2.28 10.72 0.99
C ILE A 312 3.02 9.47 1.50
N GLN A 313 4.35 9.50 1.58
CA GLN A 313 5.15 8.42 2.15
C GLN A 313 4.82 8.19 3.65
N MET A 314 4.50 9.25 4.39
CA MET A 314 4.02 9.12 5.78
C MET A 314 2.71 8.32 5.85
N TYR A 315 1.76 8.60 4.96
CA TYR A 315 0.52 7.84 4.84
C TYR A 315 0.77 6.37 4.43
N LEU A 316 1.64 6.14 3.44
CA LEU A 316 2.01 4.78 3.00
C LEU A 316 2.68 3.98 4.13
N SER A 317 3.58 4.60 4.88
CA SER A 317 4.21 3.99 6.05
C SER A 317 3.17 3.58 7.10
N ALA A 318 2.18 4.43 7.36
CA ALA A 318 1.09 4.10 8.28
C ALA A 318 0.27 2.89 7.77
N GLN A 319 -0.08 2.86 6.48
CA GLN A 319 -0.80 1.73 5.87
C GLN A 319 -0.01 0.41 5.95
N GLU A 320 1.29 0.43 5.68
CA GLU A 320 2.12 -0.78 5.77
C GLU A 320 2.22 -1.30 7.21
N ASN A 321 2.27 -0.40 8.20
CA ASN A 321 2.26 -0.79 9.61
C ASN A 321 0.91 -1.41 10.02
N ILE A 322 -0.22 -0.87 9.55
CA ILE A 322 -1.55 -1.46 9.79
C ILE A 322 -1.65 -2.84 9.15
N LYS A 323 -1.19 -2.99 7.90
CA LYS A 323 -1.13 -4.28 7.20
C LYS A 323 -0.30 -5.31 7.99
N ARG A 324 0.89 -4.95 8.45
CA ARG A 324 1.73 -5.82 9.30
C ARG A 324 1.03 -6.18 10.61
N GLY A 325 0.35 -5.22 11.23
CA GLY A 325 -0.46 -5.43 12.43
C GLY A 325 -1.60 -6.42 12.22
N ARG A 326 -2.31 -6.32 11.10
CA ARG A 326 -3.35 -7.27 10.69
C ARG A 326 -2.77 -8.67 10.49
N GLN A 327 -1.61 -8.79 9.86
CA GLN A 327 -0.93 -10.07 9.67
C GLN A 327 -0.61 -10.76 11.01
N ILE A 328 -0.08 -10.03 11.98
CA ILE A 328 0.19 -10.55 13.34
C ILE A 328 -1.11 -11.03 14.01
N THR A 329 -2.22 -10.32 13.77
CA THR A 329 -3.51 -10.70 14.35
C THR A 329 -4.08 -11.95 13.68
N ILE A 330 -3.96 -12.08 12.35
CA ILE A 330 -4.30 -13.31 11.62
C ILE A 330 -3.50 -14.49 12.19
N GLU A 331 -2.20 -14.34 12.42
CA GLU A 331 -1.35 -15.37 13.03
C GLU A 331 -1.79 -15.71 14.46
N THR A 332 -2.27 -14.72 15.22
CA THR A 332 -2.78 -14.92 16.59
C THR A 332 -4.11 -15.66 16.59
N LEU A 333 -5.01 -15.34 15.66
CA LEU A 333 -6.28 -16.06 15.48
C LEU A 333 -6.05 -17.48 14.99
N ASN A 334 -5.13 -17.70 14.05
CA ASN A 334 -4.75 -19.05 13.61
C ASN A 334 -4.19 -19.89 14.77
N ARG A 335 -3.39 -19.28 15.66
CA ARG A 335 -2.94 -19.95 16.90
C ARG A 335 -4.10 -20.24 17.85
N ALA A 336 -5.04 -19.32 18.02
CA ALA A 336 -6.22 -19.54 18.85
C ALA A 336 -7.13 -20.66 18.31
N ILE A 337 -7.24 -20.79 16.98
CA ILE A 337 -7.93 -21.90 16.32
C ILE A 337 -7.22 -23.23 16.59
N ALA A 338 -5.89 -23.25 16.50
CA ALA A 338 -5.09 -24.45 16.81
C ALA A 338 -5.07 -24.82 18.32
N ASP A 339 -5.51 -23.91 19.18
CA ASP A 339 -5.68 -24.13 20.62
C ASP A 339 -7.08 -24.68 20.99
N LEU A 340 -8.01 -24.80 20.04
CA LEU A 340 -9.33 -25.38 20.28
C LEU A 340 -9.19 -26.89 20.56
N ASP A 341 -9.61 -27.30 21.76
CA ASP A 341 -9.45 -28.69 22.21
C ASP A 341 -10.61 -29.14 23.12
N THR A 342 -11.52 -29.90 22.53
CA THR A 342 -12.69 -30.48 23.22
C THR A 342 -12.30 -31.46 24.34
N ILE A 343 -11.14 -32.12 24.25
CA ILE A 343 -10.69 -33.09 25.26
C ILE A 343 -10.27 -32.36 26.53
N VAL A 344 -9.45 -31.31 26.37
CA VAL A 344 -8.99 -30.47 27.49
C VAL A 344 -10.19 -29.76 28.13
N ASP A 345 -11.10 -29.24 27.32
CA ASP A 345 -12.31 -28.57 27.81
C ASP A 345 -13.19 -29.52 28.63
N LYS A 346 -13.39 -30.76 28.15
CA LYS A 346 -14.10 -31.82 28.88
C LYS A 346 -13.41 -32.16 30.20
N GLN A 347 -12.09 -32.27 30.20
CA GLN A 347 -11.33 -32.61 31.42
C GLN A 347 -11.52 -31.52 32.49
N LYS A 348 -11.31 -30.25 32.13
CA LYS A 348 -11.52 -29.12 33.06
C LYS A 348 -12.95 -29.06 33.59
N TYR A 349 -13.93 -29.37 32.73
CA TYR A 349 -15.33 -29.42 33.14
C TYR A 349 -15.59 -30.51 34.19
N LEU A 350 -15.07 -31.72 33.98
CA LEU A 350 -15.21 -32.82 34.95
C LEU A 350 -14.43 -32.56 36.25
N GLU A 351 -13.27 -31.92 36.18
CA GLU A 351 -12.50 -31.51 37.36
C GLU A 351 -13.25 -30.47 38.20
N TYR A 352 -13.86 -29.47 37.54
CA TYR A 352 -14.64 -28.43 38.21
C TYR A 352 -15.87 -29.00 38.93
N TYR A 353 -16.59 -29.93 38.31
CA TYR A 353 -17.75 -30.62 38.90
C TYR A 353 -17.40 -31.97 39.52
N SER A 354 -16.16 -32.16 39.97
CA SER A 354 -15.66 -33.45 40.48
C SER A 354 -16.52 -33.99 41.63
N SER A 355 -17.03 -33.15 42.52
CA SER A 355 -17.93 -33.57 43.60
C SER A 355 -19.23 -34.23 43.11
N ILE A 356 -19.74 -33.83 41.94
CA ILE A 356 -20.99 -34.35 41.35
C ILE A 356 -20.70 -35.57 40.48
N PHE A 357 -19.62 -35.55 39.70
CA PHE A 357 -19.25 -36.62 38.77
C PHE A 357 -18.35 -37.70 39.39
N THR A 358 -18.15 -37.69 40.71
CA THR A 358 -17.45 -38.76 41.41
C THR A 358 -18.24 -40.06 41.39
N ILE A 359 -17.51 -41.17 41.39
CA ILE A 359 -18.11 -42.51 41.45
C ILE A 359 -18.82 -42.67 42.82
N PRO A 360 -20.13 -42.98 42.86
CA PRO A 360 -20.84 -43.22 44.11
C PRO A 360 -20.24 -44.37 44.92
N LYS A 361 -20.49 -44.38 46.24
CA LYS A 361 -20.06 -45.48 47.12
C LYS A 361 -20.60 -46.82 46.59
N ARG A 362 -19.74 -47.84 46.54
CA ARG A 362 -20.15 -49.19 46.11
C ARG A 362 -21.23 -49.74 47.05
N ILE A 363 -22.26 -50.32 46.45
CA ILE A 363 -23.28 -51.08 47.19
C ILE A 363 -22.63 -52.33 47.75
N LYS A 364 -22.80 -52.57 49.05
CA LYS A 364 -22.29 -53.74 49.75
C LYS A 364 -23.43 -54.73 50.02
N PHE A 365 -23.08 -56.00 50.17
CA PHE A 365 -24.02 -57.01 50.63
C PHE A 365 -24.36 -56.75 52.09
N GLU A 366 -25.65 -56.63 52.40
CA GLU A 366 -26.16 -56.48 53.76
C GLU A 366 -26.71 -57.84 54.22
N PRO A 367 -26.06 -58.51 55.18
CA PRO A 367 -26.47 -59.84 55.63
C PRO A 367 -27.82 -59.76 56.34
N HIS A 368 -28.76 -60.61 55.93
CA HIS A 368 -30.10 -60.65 56.53
C HIS A 368 -30.16 -61.76 57.59
N LYS A 369 -30.60 -61.42 58.80
CA LYS A 369 -30.76 -62.36 59.94
C LYS A 369 -29.48 -63.17 60.29
N GLY A 370 -28.32 -62.53 60.24
CA GLY A 370 -27.06 -63.14 60.67
C GLY A 370 -26.43 -64.11 59.66
N ASP A 371 -26.79 -64.00 58.37
CA ASP A 371 -26.12 -64.75 57.31
C ASP A 371 -24.62 -64.38 57.21
N GLU A 372 -23.75 -65.33 57.54
CA GLU A 372 -22.29 -65.17 57.49
C GLU A 372 -21.72 -65.39 56.08
N VAL A 373 -22.53 -65.87 55.12
CA VAL A 373 -22.09 -66.18 53.76
C VAL A 373 -22.22 -64.94 52.88
N SER A 374 -21.08 -64.35 52.49
CA SER A 374 -21.01 -63.16 51.63
C SER A 374 -20.46 -63.45 50.22
N THR A 375 -20.26 -64.72 49.88
CA THR A 375 -19.72 -65.18 48.60
C THR A 375 -20.74 -66.04 47.85
N VAL A 376 -20.60 -66.09 46.52
CA VAL A 376 -21.46 -66.94 45.69
C VAL A 376 -21.12 -68.41 45.97
N ASN A 377 -22.10 -69.14 46.50
CA ASN A 377 -21.99 -70.55 46.84
C ASN A 377 -22.32 -71.43 45.62
N ALA A 378 -21.47 -72.42 45.32
CA ALA A 378 -21.63 -73.37 44.22
C ALA A 378 -21.63 -74.82 44.72
N GLN A 379 -22.45 -75.10 45.74
CA GLN A 379 -22.68 -76.46 46.26
C GLN A 379 -23.20 -77.41 45.17
N VAL A 380 -22.92 -78.71 45.32
CA VAL A 380 -23.22 -79.76 44.34
C VAL A 380 -24.70 -79.75 43.91
N LEU A 381 -25.62 -79.48 44.84
CA LEU A 381 -27.08 -79.46 44.58
C LEU A 381 -27.54 -78.32 43.64
N ILE A 382 -26.79 -77.22 43.57
CA ILE A 382 -27.12 -76.03 42.76
C ILE A 382 -26.16 -75.83 41.58
N ARG A 383 -25.11 -76.65 41.50
CA ARG A 383 -24.02 -76.51 40.54
C ARG A 383 -24.48 -76.69 39.09
N ASP A 384 -25.33 -77.67 38.81
CA ASP A 384 -25.80 -77.95 37.45
C ASP A 384 -26.71 -76.84 36.91
N GLU A 385 -27.58 -76.28 37.76
CA GLU A 385 -28.39 -75.11 37.40
C GLU A 385 -27.52 -73.87 37.15
N MET A 386 -26.52 -73.63 38.01
CA MET A 386 -25.57 -72.55 37.84
C MET A 386 -24.72 -72.71 36.57
N GLN A 387 -24.31 -73.93 36.23
CA GLN A 387 -23.57 -74.25 35.01
C GLN A 387 -24.41 -74.01 33.75
N SER A 388 -25.69 -74.40 33.76
CA SER A 388 -26.62 -74.14 32.67
C SER A 388 -26.84 -72.62 32.46
N ARG A 389 -27.08 -71.88 33.55
CA ARG A 389 -27.19 -70.42 33.54
C ARG A 389 -25.91 -69.75 33.04
N PHE A 390 -24.75 -70.28 33.42
CA PHE A 390 -23.44 -69.79 32.97
C PHE A 390 -23.28 -69.91 31.44
N ILE A 391 -23.54 -71.09 30.88
CA ILE A 391 -23.47 -71.33 29.42
C ILE A 391 -24.48 -70.44 28.68
N GLN A 392 -25.70 -70.30 29.20
CA GLN A 392 -26.71 -69.43 28.61
C GLN A 392 -26.27 -67.96 28.61
N MET A 393 -25.69 -67.47 29.70
CA MET A 393 -25.12 -66.11 29.79
C MET A 393 -23.93 -65.93 28.85
N GLN A 394 -23.06 -66.94 28.73
CA GLN A 394 -21.90 -66.92 27.84
C GLN A 394 -22.33 -66.78 26.37
N ASN A 395 -23.30 -67.58 25.92
CA ASN A 395 -23.84 -67.51 24.56
C ASN A 395 -24.52 -66.17 24.27
N ARG A 396 -25.31 -65.66 25.23
CA ARG A 396 -25.96 -64.35 25.09
C ARG A 396 -24.95 -63.20 25.08
N LEU A 397 -23.89 -63.27 25.88
CA LEU A 397 -22.81 -62.29 25.87
C LEU A 397 -22.06 -62.28 24.54
N ALA A 398 -21.80 -63.45 23.95
CA ALA A 398 -21.15 -63.55 22.64
C ALA A 398 -21.97 -62.84 21.55
N SER A 399 -23.28 -63.14 21.48
CA SER A 399 -24.20 -62.51 20.51
C SER A 399 -24.35 -60.99 20.72
N LEU A 400 -24.49 -60.53 21.97
CA LEU A 400 -24.61 -59.10 22.25
C LEU A 400 -23.31 -58.35 21.94
N LYS A 401 -22.14 -58.95 22.17
CA LYS A 401 -20.84 -58.34 21.82
C LYS A 401 -20.69 -58.15 20.32
N THR A 402 -21.09 -59.12 19.50
CA THR A 402 -21.02 -59.00 18.03
C THR A 402 -21.98 -57.94 17.52
N GLU A 403 -23.24 -57.93 17.99
CA GLU A 403 -24.22 -56.91 17.61
C GLU A 403 -23.75 -55.50 18.01
N ASN A 404 -23.23 -55.35 19.23
CA ASN A 404 -22.75 -54.06 19.72
C ASN A 404 -21.51 -53.55 18.96
N ASP A 405 -20.67 -54.45 18.45
CA ASP A 405 -19.54 -54.11 17.59
C ASP A 405 -19.98 -53.64 16.19
N GLU A 406 -21.05 -54.20 15.64
CA GLU A 406 -21.65 -53.74 14.37
C GLU A 406 -22.28 -52.34 14.52
N ILE A 407 -23.00 -52.11 15.63
CA ILE A 407 -23.54 -50.77 15.94
C ILE A 407 -22.39 -49.77 16.09
N PHE A 408 -21.30 -50.13 16.76
CA PHE A 408 -20.14 -49.25 16.92
C PHE A 408 -19.52 -48.86 15.57
N LYS A 409 -19.32 -49.81 14.65
CA LYS A 409 -18.82 -49.52 13.30
C LYS A 409 -19.76 -48.57 12.53
N THR A 410 -21.07 -48.75 12.70
CA THR A 410 -22.07 -47.85 12.11
C THR A 410 -21.93 -46.44 12.66
N ILE A 411 -21.73 -46.30 13.98
CA ILE A 411 -21.46 -45.00 14.61
C ILE A 411 -20.20 -44.36 14.03
N GLU A 412 -19.07 -45.08 13.95
CA GLU A 412 -17.83 -44.57 13.37
C GLU A 412 -18.00 -44.08 11.93
N ALA A 413 -18.71 -44.85 11.09
CA ALA A 413 -19.00 -44.44 9.71
C ALA A 413 -19.88 -43.19 9.64
N THR A 414 -20.89 -43.08 10.51
CA THR A 414 -21.74 -41.87 10.60
C THR A 414 -20.98 -40.66 11.13
N GLU A 415 -20.07 -40.83 12.09
CA GLU A 415 -19.18 -39.75 12.56
C GLU A 415 -18.30 -39.22 11.43
N GLN A 416 -17.73 -40.11 10.63
CA GLN A 416 -16.92 -39.72 9.47
C GLN A 416 -17.75 -38.91 8.46
N SER A 417 -18.96 -39.38 8.12
CA SER A 417 -19.85 -38.67 7.21
C SER A 417 -20.28 -37.29 7.74
N LEU A 418 -20.56 -37.18 9.04
CA LEU A 418 -20.84 -35.89 9.69
C LEU A 418 -19.64 -34.94 9.63
N MET A 419 -18.43 -35.45 9.85
CA MET A 419 -17.22 -34.64 9.78
C MET A 419 -16.92 -34.15 8.36
N GLU A 420 -17.17 -34.97 7.33
CA GLU A 420 -17.04 -34.57 5.92
C GLU A 420 -18.04 -33.45 5.55
N ASN A 421 -19.27 -33.52 6.06
CA ASN A 421 -20.29 -32.47 5.91
C ASN A 421 -19.95 -31.18 6.68
N ILE A 422 -19.20 -31.27 7.78
CA ILE A 422 -18.74 -30.09 8.54
C ILE A 422 -17.51 -29.46 7.89
N THR A 423 -16.63 -30.28 7.32
CA THR A 423 -15.34 -29.85 6.73
C THR A 423 -15.48 -29.43 5.26
N THR A 424 -16.67 -29.53 4.67
CA THR A 424 -16.90 -29.18 3.27
C THR A 424 -16.55 -27.71 3.01
N LYS A 425 -15.91 -27.46 1.85
CA LYS A 425 -15.08 -26.31 1.43
C LYS A 425 -15.72 -24.89 1.48
N ASN A 426 -16.31 -24.50 2.61
CA ASN A 426 -16.83 -23.14 2.81
C ASN A 426 -15.86 -22.23 3.58
N SER A 427 -14.66 -22.71 3.91
CA SER A 427 -13.66 -21.96 4.69
C SER A 427 -12.79 -21.02 3.85
N ASP A 428 -12.57 -21.35 2.57
CA ASP A 428 -11.82 -20.48 1.65
C ASP A 428 -12.79 -19.56 0.91
N VAL A 429 -12.66 -18.27 1.16
CA VAL A 429 -13.48 -17.21 0.57
C VAL A 429 -12.69 -16.38 -0.44
N SER A 430 -11.52 -16.85 -0.88
CA SER A 430 -10.65 -16.08 -1.79
C SER A 430 -11.35 -15.68 -3.08
N ASP A 431 -12.18 -16.55 -3.63
CA ASP A 431 -12.91 -16.29 -4.88
C ASP A 431 -14.06 -15.27 -4.71
N LEU A 432 -14.59 -15.09 -3.48
CA LEU A 432 -15.57 -14.04 -3.18
C LEU A 432 -15.00 -12.63 -3.35
N PHE A 433 -13.69 -12.44 -3.10
CA PHE A 433 -13.02 -11.17 -3.30
C PHE A 433 -12.60 -10.93 -4.76
N LYS A 434 -12.73 -11.94 -5.63
CA LYS A 434 -12.50 -11.81 -7.08
C LYS A 434 -13.82 -11.54 -7.83
N ASP A 435 -14.85 -12.34 -7.55
CA ASP A 435 -16.09 -12.35 -8.33
C ASP A 435 -17.29 -11.69 -7.61
N LEU A 436 -17.12 -11.27 -6.34
CA LEU A 436 -18.11 -10.55 -5.51
C LEU A 436 -19.50 -11.24 -5.39
N ASN A 437 -19.59 -12.55 -5.65
CA ASN A 437 -20.84 -13.30 -5.66
C ASN A 437 -20.93 -14.28 -4.49
N LEU A 438 -21.95 -14.10 -3.63
CA LEU A 438 -22.22 -14.98 -2.50
C LEU A 438 -22.79 -16.33 -2.97
N PRO A 439 -22.21 -17.47 -2.56
CA PRO A 439 -22.80 -18.78 -2.86
C PRO A 439 -24.12 -18.98 -2.12
N GLN A 440 -25.14 -19.49 -2.83
CA GLN A 440 -26.41 -19.92 -2.23
C GLN A 440 -26.24 -21.30 -1.57
N ASN A 441 -26.57 -21.40 -0.28
CA ASN A 441 -26.31 -22.59 0.52
C ASN A 441 -27.61 -23.36 0.81
N ASN A 442 -27.84 -24.47 0.09
CA ASN A 442 -29.07 -25.27 0.13
C ASN A 442 -28.95 -26.59 0.93
N SER A 443 -27.91 -26.80 1.74
CA SER A 443 -27.59 -28.12 2.32
C SER A 443 -28.09 -28.37 3.77
N LYS A 444 -28.92 -27.49 4.35
CA LYS A 444 -29.25 -27.56 5.80
C LYS A 444 -30.11 -28.76 6.21
N ASN A 445 -30.98 -29.26 5.33
CA ASN A 445 -31.94 -30.31 5.69
C ASN A 445 -31.31 -31.71 5.76
N ALA A 446 -30.40 -32.05 4.82
CA ALA A 446 -29.74 -33.35 4.78
C ALA A 446 -28.83 -33.62 5.99
N ARG A 447 -28.22 -32.56 6.56
CA ARG A 447 -27.35 -32.70 7.74
C ARG A 447 -28.10 -33.15 8.98
N LYS A 448 -29.29 -32.61 9.22
CA LYS A 448 -30.08 -32.89 10.43
C LYS A 448 -30.49 -34.36 10.51
N GLU A 449 -30.85 -34.96 9.37
CA GLU A 449 -31.22 -36.37 9.29
C GLU A 449 -30.05 -37.30 9.68
N ILE A 450 -28.81 -36.94 9.30
CA ILE A 450 -27.61 -37.70 9.66
C ILE A 450 -27.31 -37.55 11.17
N GLU A 451 -27.52 -36.36 11.75
CA GLU A 451 -27.36 -36.13 13.19
C GLU A 451 -28.37 -36.95 14.01
N ASP A 452 -29.63 -36.97 13.60
CA ASP A 452 -30.69 -37.76 14.25
C ASP A 452 -30.37 -39.26 14.20
N TYR A 453 -29.88 -39.75 13.05
CA TYR A 453 -29.46 -41.14 12.88
C TYR A 453 -28.25 -41.51 13.78
N TYR A 454 -27.24 -40.63 13.86
CA TYR A 454 -26.09 -40.82 14.75
C TYR A 454 -26.52 -40.95 16.22
N VAL A 455 -27.39 -40.06 16.70
CA VAL A 455 -27.85 -40.06 18.09
C VAL A 455 -28.65 -41.32 18.43
N GLU A 456 -29.53 -41.77 17.52
CA GLU A 456 -30.29 -43.00 17.73
C GLU A 456 -29.38 -44.23 17.78
N LYS A 457 -28.35 -44.30 16.92
CA LYS A 457 -27.35 -45.38 16.97
C LYS A 457 -26.49 -45.33 18.23
N PHE A 458 -26.07 -44.14 18.66
CA PHE A 458 -25.34 -43.94 19.92
C PHE A 458 -26.15 -44.42 21.14
N LYS A 459 -27.46 -44.14 21.17
CA LYS A 459 -28.38 -44.63 22.20
C LYS A 459 -28.46 -46.15 22.19
N GLN A 460 -28.63 -46.78 21.03
CA GLN A 460 -28.64 -48.25 20.90
C GLN A 460 -27.35 -48.88 21.42
N TYR A 461 -26.20 -48.35 21.02
CA TYR A 461 -24.88 -48.78 21.51
C TYR A 461 -24.74 -48.64 23.03
N THR A 462 -25.13 -47.50 23.59
CA THR A 462 -24.99 -47.25 25.04
C THR A 462 -25.84 -48.22 25.85
N LEU A 463 -27.08 -48.47 25.44
CA LEU A 463 -27.98 -49.40 26.13
C LEU A 463 -27.49 -50.86 26.02
N SER A 464 -27.02 -51.26 24.84
CA SER A 464 -26.46 -52.60 24.62
C SER A 464 -25.16 -52.81 25.42
N SER A 465 -24.23 -51.85 25.38
CA SER A 465 -23.00 -51.85 26.17
C SER A 465 -23.26 -51.91 27.69
N ASN A 466 -24.28 -51.20 28.17
CA ASN A 466 -24.72 -51.27 29.56
C ASN A 466 -25.24 -52.68 29.92
N LEU A 467 -26.00 -53.32 29.03
CA LEU A 467 -26.47 -54.70 29.23
C LEU A 467 -25.30 -55.69 29.25
N ILE A 468 -24.36 -55.56 28.31
CA ILE A 468 -23.14 -56.37 28.28
C ILE A 468 -22.36 -56.23 29.58
N SER A 469 -22.16 -55.01 30.09
CA SER A 469 -21.43 -54.76 31.33
C SER A 469 -22.09 -55.43 32.54
N ARG A 470 -23.43 -55.37 32.65
CA ARG A 470 -24.18 -56.04 33.73
C ARG A 470 -24.12 -57.56 33.63
N LEU A 471 -24.26 -58.12 32.42
CA LEU A 471 -24.19 -59.57 32.20
C LEU A 471 -22.78 -60.11 32.39
N GLN A 472 -21.75 -59.37 31.96
CA GLN A 472 -20.34 -59.73 32.14
C GLN A 472 -19.99 -59.79 33.64
N ALA A 473 -20.43 -58.80 34.44
CA ALA A 473 -20.20 -58.82 35.88
C ALA A 473 -20.83 -60.06 36.57
N ARG A 474 -22.03 -60.48 36.15
CA ARG A 474 -22.67 -61.71 36.66
C ARG A 474 -21.94 -62.97 36.21
N HIS A 475 -21.58 -63.03 34.93
CA HIS A 475 -20.81 -64.12 34.34
C HIS A 475 -19.47 -64.32 35.06
N ASP A 476 -18.71 -63.24 35.31
CA ASP A 476 -17.38 -63.30 35.92
C ASP A 476 -17.42 -63.81 37.37
N ILE A 477 -18.45 -63.40 38.14
CA ILE A 477 -18.63 -63.89 39.52
C ILE A 477 -19.07 -65.37 39.51
N MET A 478 -19.96 -65.78 38.59
CA MET A 478 -20.36 -67.19 38.45
C MET A 478 -19.20 -68.08 37.98
N GLN A 479 -18.36 -67.59 37.07
CA GLN A 479 -17.16 -68.29 36.62
C GLN A 479 -16.22 -68.59 37.79
N LYS A 480 -15.99 -67.60 38.67
CA LYS A 480 -15.17 -67.75 39.88
C LYS A 480 -15.76 -68.76 40.85
N ALA A 481 -17.09 -68.78 41.02
CA ALA A 481 -17.76 -69.70 41.93
C ALA A 481 -17.77 -71.16 41.43
N LEU A 482 -17.88 -71.39 40.11
CA LEU A 482 -17.93 -72.72 39.50
C LEU A 482 -16.56 -73.41 39.37
N GLY A 483 -15.47 -72.71 39.73
CA GLY A 483 -14.10 -73.23 39.66
C GLY A 483 -13.57 -73.43 38.24
N ALA A 484 -14.21 -72.82 37.24
CA ALA A 484 -13.72 -72.84 35.86
C ALA A 484 -12.45 -71.99 35.78
N THR A 485 -11.29 -72.65 35.67
CA THR A 485 -10.00 -71.98 35.50
C THR A 485 -10.05 -71.01 34.31
N PRO A 486 -9.49 -69.80 34.43
CA PRO A 486 -9.26 -68.97 33.26
C PRO A 486 -8.30 -69.72 32.31
N PRO A 487 -8.39 -69.55 30.98
CA PRO A 487 -7.32 -70.00 30.09
C PRO A 487 -6.00 -69.39 30.60
N ALA A 488 -4.99 -70.25 30.77
CA ALA A 488 -3.75 -70.00 31.49
C ALA A 488 -3.15 -68.61 31.22
N GLY A 489 -2.93 -67.83 32.30
CA GLY A 489 -2.25 -66.54 32.23
C GLY A 489 -2.64 -65.47 33.27
N ALA A 490 -3.20 -65.84 34.43
CA ALA A 490 -3.49 -64.87 35.49
C ALA A 490 -3.23 -65.49 36.88
N ALA A 491 -1.95 -65.51 37.27
CA ALA A 491 -1.58 -65.65 38.67
C ALA A 491 -1.69 -64.26 39.35
N GLU A 492 -2.34 -64.28 40.51
CA GLU A 492 -2.20 -63.37 41.65
C GLU A 492 -2.13 -61.87 41.37
N ASP A 493 -3.28 -61.20 41.55
CA ASP A 493 -3.28 -59.93 42.28
C ASP A 493 -4.68 -59.60 42.83
N ASN A 494 -4.74 -59.43 44.15
CA ASN A 494 -5.90 -58.92 44.87
C ASN A 494 -6.11 -57.45 44.49
N ASN A 495 -6.91 -57.20 43.45
CA ASN A 495 -7.60 -55.93 43.24
C ASN A 495 -8.81 -56.14 42.32
N LEU A 496 -10.02 -56.14 42.90
CA LEU A 496 -11.29 -56.08 42.17
C LEU A 496 -11.48 -54.68 41.55
N ILE A 497 -10.67 -54.41 40.54
CA ILE A 497 -10.92 -53.42 39.49
C ILE A 497 -10.74 -54.19 38.20
N SER A 498 -11.87 -54.51 37.55
CA SER A 498 -11.93 -54.87 36.14
C SER A 498 -10.82 -54.17 35.37
N ARG A 499 -9.90 -54.91 34.72
CA ARG A 499 -9.02 -54.36 33.69
C ARG A 499 -9.88 -53.43 32.81
N PRO A 500 -9.50 -52.17 32.60
CA PRO A 500 -10.29 -51.31 31.75
C PRO A 500 -10.23 -51.92 30.36
N ILE A 501 -11.36 -52.44 29.87
CA ILE A 501 -11.60 -52.47 28.43
C ILE A 501 -11.25 -51.06 27.98
N LYS A 502 -10.20 -50.91 27.15
CA LYS A 502 -9.80 -49.60 26.61
C LYS A 502 -11.11 -48.92 26.16
N PRO A 503 -11.51 -47.79 26.76
CA PRO A 503 -12.80 -47.22 26.44
C PRO A 503 -12.78 -46.88 24.96
N LYS A 504 -13.67 -47.53 24.19
CA LYS A 504 -13.94 -47.15 22.81
C LYS A 504 -14.41 -45.69 22.87
N GLN A 505 -13.56 -44.76 22.43
CA GLN A 505 -13.77 -43.34 22.64
C GLN A 505 -14.65 -42.79 21.52
N ILE A 506 -15.91 -42.52 21.85
CA ILE A 506 -16.91 -41.93 20.96
C ILE A 506 -16.70 -40.41 20.90
N GLY A 507 -16.90 -39.80 19.73
CA GLY A 507 -16.75 -38.36 19.54
C GLY A 507 -15.30 -37.89 19.42
N ARG A 508 -14.47 -38.57 18.62
CA ARG A 508 -13.16 -38.03 18.26
C ARG A 508 -13.33 -36.83 17.34
N ALA A 509 -13.23 -35.62 17.91
CA ALA A 509 -13.05 -34.42 17.11
C ALA A 509 -11.70 -34.51 16.38
N PRO A 510 -11.64 -34.31 15.05
CA PRO A 510 -10.35 -34.19 14.38
C PRO A 510 -9.62 -32.97 14.92
N ILE A 511 -8.32 -33.13 15.16
CA ILE A 511 -7.45 -32.03 15.55
C ILE A 511 -7.45 -31.03 14.40
N LEU A 512 -8.06 -29.86 14.60
CA LEU A 512 -7.96 -28.72 13.68
C LEU A 512 -6.54 -28.15 13.78
N GLY A 513 -5.65 -28.60 12.91
CA GLY A 513 -4.26 -28.12 12.82
C GLY A 513 -3.23 -29.23 12.82
N ARG A 514 -1.95 -28.87 12.86
CA ARG A 514 -0.85 -29.85 12.95
C ARG A 514 -0.88 -30.49 14.35
N PRO A 515 -0.88 -31.83 14.47
CA PRO A 515 -0.85 -32.49 15.78
C PRO A 515 0.38 -32.06 16.58
N ARG A 516 0.18 -31.73 17.86
CA ARG A 516 1.26 -31.26 18.74
C ARG A 516 2.30 -32.37 18.93
N LEU A 517 3.55 -32.08 18.60
CA LEU A 517 4.68 -33.01 18.68
C LEU A 517 5.11 -33.31 20.12
N PHE A 518 4.85 -32.39 21.06
CA PHE A 518 5.16 -32.52 22.47
C PHE A 518 3.90 -32.27 23.31
N GLY A 519 3.58 -33.19 24.23
CA GLY A 519 2.38 -33.14 25.08
C GLY A 519 1.10 -33.72 24.45
N GLY A 520 1.14 -34.19 23.20
CA GLY A 520 0.05 -34.93 22.55
C GLY A 520 0.20 -36.45 22.63
N LYS A 521 -0.87 -37.22 22.38
CA LYS A 521 -0.78 -38.68 22.26
C LYS A 521 -0.16 -39.05 20.91
N LEU A 522 0.90 -39.86 20.93
CA LEU A 522 1.62 -40.31 19.72
C LEU A 522 0.68 -41.01 18.71
N LEU A 523 -0.33 -41.73 19.18
CA LEU A 523 -1.34 -42.37 18.32
C LEU A 523 -2.13 -41.35 17.48
N ASP A 524 -2.43 -40.17 18.01
CA ASP A 524 -3.18 -39.14 17.28
C ASP A 524 -2.28 -38.48 16.21
N TYR A 525 -0.97 -38.37 16.47
CA TYR A 525 0.02 -37.95 15.48
C TYR A 525 0.14 -38.96 14.32
N ILE A 526 0.24 -40.26 14.64
CA ILE A 526 0.37 -41.34 13.64
C ILE A 526 -0.87 -41.42 12.76
N GLN A 527 -2.06 -41.29 13.34
CA GLN A 527 -3.32 -41.41 12.63
C GLN A 527 -3.60 -40.24 11.68
N VAL A 528 -3.13 -39.03 12.02
CA VAL A 528 -3.29 -37.82 11.19
C VAL A 528 -2.16 -37.68 10.15
N THR A 529 -0.93 -38.03 10.49
CA THR A 529 0.24 -37.82 9.61
C THR A 529 0.65 -39.06 8.81
N GLN A 530 0.09 -40.23 9.13
CA GLN A 530 0.50 -41.54 8.58
C GLN A 530 2.01 -41.85 8.78
N GLN A 531 2.69 -41.10 9.64
CA GLN A 531 4.11 -41.27 9.94
C GLN A 531 4.28 -41.88 11.34
N TYR A 532 4.85 -43.08 11.39
CA TYR A 532 5.13 -43.80 12.63
C TYR A 532 6.14 -43.07 13.54
N ILE A 533 6.99 -42.22 12.96
CA ILE A 533 8.02 -41.46 13.66
C ILE A 533 7.83 -39.98 13.32
N PRO A 534 7.66 -39.10 14.33
CA PRO A 534 7.66 -37.66 14.12
C PRO A 534 8.88 -37.14 13.35
N LEU A 535 8.66 -36.25 12.37
CA LEU A 535 9.72 -35.69 11.53
C LEU A 535 10.87 -35.06 12.31
N ILE A 536 10.58 -34.45 13.48
CA ILE A 536 11.62 -33.91 14.38
C ILE A 536 12.51 -35.04 14.91
N ILE A 537 11.94 -36.17 15.34
CA ILE A 537 12.73 -37.31 15.83
C ILE A 537 13.55 -37.91 14.69
N SER A 538 12.97 -38.08 13.50
CA SER A 538 13.74 -38.54 12.33
C SER A 538 14.88 -37.57 11.98
N SER A 539 14.63 -36.26 12.03
CA SER A 539 15.63 -35.23 11.78
C SER A 539 16.73 -35.21 12.86
N CYS A 540 16.37 -35.37 14.14
CA CYS A 540 17.32 -35.51 15.24
C CYS A 540 18.17 -36.77 15.11
N VAL A 541 17.58 -37.91 14.75
CA VAL A 541 18.31 -39.16 14.50
C VAL A 541 19.25 -39.00 13.29
N SER A 542 18.81 -38.36 12.20
CA SER A 542 19.68 -38.05 11.07
C SER A 542 20.81 -37.09 11.43
N ALA A 543 20.56 -36.08 12.28
CA ALA A 543 21.57 -35.15 12.75
C ALA A 543 22.59 -35.83 13.68
N ILE A 544 22.12 -36.67 14.61
CA ILE A 544 22.97 -37.48 15.50
C ILE A 544 23.81 -38.46 14.67
N ASN A 545 23.22 -39.14 13.69
CA ASN A 545 23.96 -40.05 12.80
C ASN A 545 25.00 -39.30 11.96
N ARG A 546 24.69 -38.09 11.46
CA ARG A 546 25.67 -37.24 10.75
C ARG A 546 26.82 -36.81 11.66
N ILE A 547 26.54 -36.44 12.91
CA ILE A 547 27.57 -36.04 13.87
C ILE A 547 28.39 -37.25 14.35
N GLY A 548 27.77 -38.42 14.48
CA GLY A 548 28.44 -39.68 14.79
C GLY A 548 29.38 -40.16 13.68
N LEU A 549 28.95 -40.03 12.41
CA LEU A 549 29.78 -40.32 11.23
C LEU A 549 30.94 -39.34 11.03
N HIS A 550 30.84 -38.12 11.57
CA HIS A 550 31.91 -37.12 11.51
C HIS A 550 32.96 -37.27 12.63
N ASN A 551 32.65 -38.07 13.66
CA ASN A 551 33.48 -38.30 14.85
C ASN A 551 33.94 -39.78 14.98
N GLN A 552 33.77 -40.58 13.94
CA GLN A 552 34.51 -41.82 13.68
C GLN A 552 35.56 -41.53 12.62
#